data_AF-A0A662DZR2-F1
#
_entry.id   AF-A0A662DZR2-F1
#
_cell.length_a   1.000
_cell.length_b   1.000
_cell.length_c   1.000
_cell.angle_alpha   90.00
_cell.angle_beta   90.00
_cell.angle_gamma   90.00
#
_symmetry.space_group_name_H-M   'P 1'
#
loop_
_entity.id
_entity.type
_entity.pdbx_description
1 polymer ?
#
loop_
_entity_poly.entity_id
_entity_poly.type
_entity_poly.pdbx_seq_one_letter_code
_entity_poly.pdbx_strand_id
1 'polypeptide(L)'
;MKRIAVFCFLATVFVSMPAFAQDAPEAEAPEPLWTGNGALSYVSTTGNTDTSSFGLDFSFLRRPTPWGFEIYGLFNQADDSGNKTAERSLIGVRGIREINDRWSLFGGLSGE
;
A
#
# COMPACT_ATOMS: atom_id res chain seq x y z
N MET A 1 8.14 -79.47 -10.23
CA MET A 1 7.39 -78.27 -10.66
C MET A 1 7.58 -77.18 -9.62
N LYS A 2 8.37 -76.15 -9.94
CA LYS A 2 8.35 -74.76 -9.43
C LYS A 2 9.67 -74.10 -9.87
N ARG A 3 9.53 -73.05 -10.69
CA ARG A 3 10.57 -72.50 -11.58
C ARG A 3 11.53 -71.58 -10.83
N ILE A 4 12.80 -71.70 -11.22
CA ILE A 4 13.98 -70.95 -10.81
C ILE A 4 13.83 -69.47 -11.24
N ALA A 5 14.17 -68.58 -10.32
CA ALA A 5 14.25 -67.14 -10.53
C ALA A 5 15.36 -66.80 -11.53
N VAL A 6 15.03 -65.97 -12.53
CA VAL A 6 16.01 -65.31 -13.38
C VAL A 6 15.67 -63.82 -13.38
N PHE A 7 16.48 -63.06 -12.64
CA PHE A 7 16.53 -61.61 -12.66
C PHE A 7 17.18 -61.18 -13.99
N CYS A 8 16.40 -60.62 -14.91
CA CYS A 8 16.93 -59.90 -16.06
C CYS A 8 16.45 -58.44 -16.00
N PHE A 9 17.39 -57.62 -15.56
CA PHE A 9 17.42 -56.17 -15.61
C PHE A 9 17.22 -55.72 -17.07
N LEU A 10 16.10 -55.07 -17.41
CA LEU A 10 15.91 -54.48 -18.73
C LEU A 10 15.44 -53.03 -18.60
N ALA A 11 16.34 -52.15 -19.05
CA ALA A 11 16.33 -50.71 -19.05
C ALA A 11 14.98 -50.06 -19.42
N THR A 12 14.38 -49.33 -18.47
CA THR A 12 13.37 -48.30 -18.75
C THR A 12 14.06 -47.07 -19.32
N VAL A 13 13.83 -46.84 -20.62
CA VAL A 13 14.19 -45.63 -21.36
C VAL A 13 13.43 -44.45 -20.75
N PHE A 14 14.16 -43.51 -20.14
CA PHE A 14 13.63 -42.19 -19.79
C PHE A 14 13.41 -41.39 -21.08
N VAL A 15 12.15 -41.26 -21.50
CA VAL A 15 11.76 -40.30 -22.54
C VAL A 15 11.88 -38.91 -21.94
N SER A 16 12.93 -38.19 -22.31
CA SER A 16 13.09 -36.76 -22.04
C SER A 16 12.05 -36.00 -22.86
N MET A 17 10.97 -35.55 -22.21
CA MET A 17 10.05 -34.60 -22.81
C MET A 17 10.69 -33.21 -22.77
N PRO A 18 10.73 -32.45 -23.88
CA PRO A 18 11.10 -31.04 -23.83
C PRO A 18 9.98 -30.32 -23.06
N ALA A 19 10.29 -29.88 -21.85
CA ALA A 19 9.46 -28.91 -21.15
C ALA A 19 9.54 -27.61 -21.96
N PHE A 20 8.53 -27.34 -22.78
CA PHE A 20 8.31 -26.02 -23.34
C PHE A 20 7.96 -25.10 -22.17
N ALA A 21 8.97 -24.38 -21.66
CA ALA A 21 8.76 -23.19 -20.87
C ALA A 21 8.10 -22.15 -21.79
N GLN A 22 6.78 -22.21 -21.90
CA GLN A 22 6.02 -21.07 -22.39
C GLN A 22 6.16 -20.01 -21.31
N ASP A 23 6.92 -18.96 -21.60
CA ASP A 23 6.83 -17.70 -20.86
C ASP A 23 5.35 -17.30 -20.89
N ALA A 24 4.66 -17.60 -19.79
CA ALA A 24 3.32 -17.12 -19.58
C ALA A 24 3.41 -15.58 -19.60
N PRO A 25 2.52 -14.88 -20.32
CA PRO A 25 2.48 -13.43 -20.21
C PRO A 25 2.30 -13.10 -18.73
N GLU A 26 3.26 -12.37 -18.17
CA GLU A 26 3.21 -11.89 -16.79
C GLU A 26 1.92 -11.07 -16.66
N ALA A 27 0.92 -11.65 -16.01
CA ALA A 27 -0.34 -10.97 -15.78
C ALA A 27 -0.03 -9.74 -14.93
N GLU A 28 -0.34 -8.54 -15.45
CA GLU A 28 -0.22 -7.31 -14.67
C GLU A 28 -0.93 -7.51 -13.33
N ALA A 29 -0.17 -7.39 -12.25
CA ALA A 29 -0.72 -7.51 -10.92
C ALA A 29 -1.82 -6.45 -10.76
N PRO A 30 -3.01 -6.83 -10.24
CA PRO A 30 -4.09 -5.87 -10.06
C PRO A 30 -3.62 -4.71 -9.19
N GLU A 31 -4.05 -3.48 -9.51
CA GLU A 31 -3.70 -2.30 -8.72
C GLU A 31 -4.02 -2.56 -7.23
N PRO A 32 -3.13 -2.13 -6.31
CA PRO A 32 -3.36 -2.34 -4.90
C PRO A 32 -4.62 -1.59 -4.47
N LEU A 33 -5.59 -2.35 -3.94
CA LEU A 33 -6.89 -1.83 -3.50
C LEU A 33 -6.78 -0.71 -2.47
N TRP A 34 -5.69 -0.70 -1.70
CA TRP A 34 -5.34 0.31 -0.72
C TRP A 34 -3.97 0.90 -1.05
N THR A 35 -3.89 2.22 -1.07
CA THR A 35 -2.65 2.99 -1.13
C THR A 35 -2.58 3.86 0.12
N GLY A 36 -1.45 3.84 0.82
CA GLY A 36 -1.25 4.64 2.03
C GLY A 36 0.02 5.47 1.92
N ASN A 37 -0.05 6.70 2.39
CA ASN A 37 1.07 7.62 2.54
C ASN A 37 1.11 8.12 3.98
N GLY A 38 2.32 8.33 4.50
CA GLY A 38 2.53 8.97 5.79
C GLY A 38 3.80 9.79 5.74
N ALA A 39 3.76 10.99 6.31
CA ALA A 39 4.91 11.87 6.44
C ALA A 39 5.06 12.29 7.90
N LEU A 40 6.31 12.28 8.36
CA LEU A 40 6.69 12.82 9.66
C LEU A 40 7.78 13.85 9.43
N SER A 41 7.63 15.02 10.04
CA SER A 41 8.57 16.12 9.96
C SER A 41 8.87 16.64 11.36
N TYR A 42 10.15 16.95 11.59
CA TYR A 42 10.60 17.57 12.81
C TYR A 42 11.71 18.57 12.47
N VAL A 43 11.56 19.80 12.93
CA VAL A 43 12.53 20.86 12.75
C VAL A 43 12.82 21.47 14.11
N SER A 44 14.09 21.57 14.47
CA SER A 44 14.54 22.22 15.70
C SER A 44 15.58 23.25 15.33
N THR A 45 15.37 24.48 15.78
CA THR A 45 16.32 25.59 15.64
C THR A 45 16.78 25.97 17.03
N THR A 46 18.10 26.08 17.22
CA THR A 46 18.72 26.50 18.47
C THR A 46 19.74 27.61 18.20
N GLY A 47 20.04 28.42 19.20
CA GLY A 47 21.00 29.53 19.10
C GLY A 47 20.43 30.82 19.67
N ASN A 48 19.92 31.71 18.81
CA ASN A 48 19.28 32.95 19.26
C ASN A 48 17.85 32.74 19.78
N THR A 49 17.18 31.69 19.30
CA THR A 49 15.83 31.28 19.72
C THR A 49 15.76 29.77 19.69
N ASP A 50 15.09 29.18 20.68
CA ASP A 50 14.83 27.75 20.74
C ASP A 50 13.43 27.49 20.22
N THR A 51 13.31 27.08 18.97
CA THR A 51 12.00 26.75 18.36
C THR A 51 11.99 25.32 17.85
N SER A 52 10.92 24.58 18.13
CA SER A 52 10.67 23.26 17.54
C SER A 52 9.38 23.26 16.75
N SER A 53 9.33 22.46 15.70
CA SER A 53 8.12 22.21 14.91
C SER A 53 8.03 20.73 14.60
N PHE A 54 6.87 20.16 14.89
CA PHE A 54 6.54 18.77 14.63
C PHE A 54 5.34 18.72 13.68
N GLY A 55 5.44 17.91 12.64
CA GLY A 55 4.37 17.67 11.69
C GLY A 55 4.18 16.19 11.42
N LEU A 56 2.93 15.75 11.39
CA LEU A 56 2.51 14.40 11.06
C LEU A 56 1.39 14.49 10.02
N ASP A 57 1.54 13.77 8.91
CA ASP A 57 0.53 13.65 7.86
C ASP A 57 0.32 12.17 7.55
N PHE A 58 -0.93 11.78 7.32
CA PHE A 58 -1.23 10.49 6.73
C PHE A 58 -2.42 10.60 5.77
N SER A 59 -2.40 9.75 4.75
CA SER A 59 -3.49 9.59 3.79
C SER A 59 -3.61 8.13 3.39
N PHE A 60 -4.84 7.61 3.43
CA PHE A 60 -5.19 6.27 2.99
C PHE A 60 -6.26 6.37 1.92
N LEU A 61 -5.98 5.84 0.75
CA LEU A 61 -6.87 5.80 -0.39
C LEU A 61 -7.24 4.35 -0.70
N ARG A 62 -8.53 4.10 -0.84
CA ARG A 62 -9.10 2.84 -1.31
C ARG A 62 -9.79 3.10 -2.64
N ARG A 63 -9.39 2.42 -3.72
CA ARG A 63 -10.02 2.55 -5.06
C ARG A 63 -10.58 1.23 -5.63
N PRO A 64 -11.68 0.68 -5.08
CA PRO A 64 -12.48 -0.33 -5.75
C PRO A 64 -13.64 0.32 -6.52
N THR A 65 -13.79 0.01 -7.80
CA THR A 65 -14.97 0.44 -8.57
C THR A 65 -16.22 -0.28 -8.03
N PRO A 66 -17.35 0.43 -7.80
CA PRO A 66 -17.59 1.85 -8.07
C PRO A 66 -17.41 2.78 -6.85
N TRP A 67 -16.91 2.31 -5.70
CA TRP A 67 -16.86 3.09 -4.45
C TRP A 67 -15.44 3.26 -3.91
N GLY A 68 -14.90 4.46 -4.03
CA GLY A 68 -13.64 4.87 -3.41
C GLY A 68 -13.82 5.47 -2.00
N PHE A 69 -12.79 5.34 -1.19
CA PHE A 69 -12.71 5.97 0.14
C PHE A 69 -11.35 6.59 0.34
N GLU A 70 -11.32 7.76 0.96
CA GLU A 70 -10.10 8.45 1.35
C GLU A 70 -10.22 8.89 2.80
N ILE A 71 -9.19 8.61 3.58
CA ILE A 71 -9.07 9.02 4.97
C ILE A 71 -7.74 9.77 5.06
N TYR A 72 -7.76 10.97 5.59
CA TYR A 72 -6.55 11.77 5.74
C TYR A 72 -6.54 12.48 7.08
N GLY A 73 -5.34 12.73 7.58
CA GLY A 73 -5.14 13.45 8.82
C GLY A 73 -3.82 14.19 8.82
N LEU A 74 -3.84 15.34 9.46
CA LEU A 74 -2.70 16.23 9.54
C LEU A 74 -2.63 16.81 10.96
N PHE A 75 -1.45 16.79 11.54
CA PHE A 75 -1.18 17.34 12.85
C PHE A 75 0.09 18.16 12.77
N ASN A 76 0.03 19.42 13.19
CA ASN A 76 1.18 20.29 13.28
C ASN A 76 1.22 20.96 14.65
N GLN A 77 2.40 20.97 15.25
CA GLN A 77 2.67 21.63 16.52
C GLN A 77 3.96 22.43 16.38
N ALA A 78 3.96 23.66 16.87
CA ALA A 78 5.15 24.48 16.98
C ALA A 78 5.29 24.98 18.42
N ASP A 79 6.51 24.91 18.92
CA ASP A 79 6.88 25.39 20.24
C ASP A 79 8.00 26.42 20.13
N ASP A 80 7.96 27.42 21.01
CA ASP A 80 9.01 28.41 21.21
C ASP A 80 9.39 28.42 22.69
N SER A 81 10.66 28.15 22.97
CA SER A 81 11.23 28.16 24.31
C SER A 81 10.47 27.25 25.29
N GLY A 82 9.95 26.13 24.79
CA GLY A 82 9.13 25.17 25.52
C GLY A 82 7.65 25.53 25.66
N ASN A 83 7.20 26.66 25.09
CA ASN A 83 5.80 27.06 25.07
C ASN A 83 5.17 26.75 23.71
N LYS A 84 4.03 26.07 23.73
CA LYS A 84 3.24 25.78 22.54
C LYS A 84 2.71 27.09 21.94
N THR A 85 3.14 27.40 20.72
CA THR A 85 2.75 28.64 20.01
C THR A 85 1.67 28.39 18.96
N ALA A 86 1.73 27.25 18.28
CA ALA A 86 0.73 26.86 17.29
C ALA A 86 0.43 25.37 17.40
N GLU A 87 -0.85 25.04 17.29
CA GLU A 87 -1.33 23.67 17.15
C GLU A 87 -2.45 23.65 16.14
N ARG A 88 -2.38 22.69 15.21
CA ARG A 88 -3.41 22.44 14.23
C ARG A 88 -3.56 20.95 14.03
N SER A 89 -4.78 20.46 14.20
CA SER A 89 -5.14 19.08 13.93
C SER A 89 -6.23 19.10 12.89
N LEU A 90 -6.15 18.28 11.85
CA LEU A 90 -7.21 18.12 10.86
C LEU A 90 -7.40 16.65 10.60
N ILE A 91 -8.65 16.21 10.56
CA ILE A 91 -8.99 14.85 10.16
C ILE A 91 -10.17 14.90 9.20
N GLY A 92 -10.10 14.08 8.15
CA GLY A 92 -11.13 14.05 7.13
C GLY A 92 -11.36 12.66 6.56
N VAL A 93 -12.59 12.46 6.11
CA VAL A 93 -12.99 11.28 5.36
C VAL A 93 -13.78 11.73 4.14
N ARG A 94 -13.48 11.12 2.99
CA ARG A 94 -14.16 11.37 1.72
C ARG A 94 -14.55 10.06 1.07
N GLY A 95 -15.83 9.88 0.79
CA GLY A 95 -16.36 8.83 -0.06
C GLY A 95 -16.48 9.33 -1.50
N ILE A 96 -16.08 8.49 -2.45
CA ILE A 96 -16.21 8.76 -3.89
C ILE A 96 -17.01 7.61 -4.48
N ARG A 97 -17.97 7.92 -5.35
CA ARG A 97 -18.73 6.95 -6.12
C ARG A 97 -18.61 7.25 -7.60
N GLU A 98 -18.08 6.32 -8.35
CA GLU A 98 -18.09 6.34 -9.80
C GLU A 98 -19.51 6.02 -10.29
N ILE A 99 -20.07 6.91 -11.11
CA ILE A 99 -21.37 6.72 -11.77
C ILE A 99 -21.15 6.06 -13.13
N ASN A 100 -20.11 6.49 -13.85
CA ASN A 100 -19.60 5.92 -15.10
C ASN A 100 -18.15 6.39 -15.31
N ASP A 101 -17.53 5.98 -16.41
CA ASP A 101 -16.13 6.30 -16.74
C ASP A 101 -15.82 7.81 -16.81
N ARG A 102 -16.85 8.68 -16.87
CA ARG A 102 -16.71 10.14 -16.99
C ARG A 102 -17.19 10.92 -15.77
N TRP A 103 -18.05 10.33 -14.94
CA TRP A 103 -18.75 11.04 -13.87
C TRP A 103 -18.62 10.32 -12.55
N SER A 104 -18.22 11.07 -11.53
CA SER A 104 -18.11 10.60 -10.15
C SER A 104 -18.77 11.58 -9.19
N LEU A 105 -19.50 11.04 -8.21
CA LEU A 105 -20.05 11.78 -7.09
C LEU A 105 -19.11 11.62 -5.89
N PHE A 106 -18.87 12.69 -5.14
CA PHE A 106 -18.09 12.62 -3.92
C PHE A 106 -18.79 13.33 -2.78
N GLY A 107 -18.50 12.90 -1.57
CA GLY A 107 -18.99 13.52 -0.34
C GLY A 107 -17.99 13.25 0.77
N GLY A 108 -17.75 14.24 1.63
CA GLY A 108 -16.79 14.10 2.70
C GLY A 108 -17.11 15.00 3.88
N LEU A 109 -16.53 14.64 5.01
CA LEU A 109 -16.59 15.38 6.26
C LEU A 109 -15.16 15.57 6.75
N SER A 110 -14.86 16.76 7.22
CA SER A 110 -13.59 17.06 7.88
C SER A 110 -13.83 17.91 9.11
N GLY A 111 -12.99 17.71 10.12
CA GLY A 111 -12.94 18.50 11.33
C GLY A 111 -11.53 19.00 11.58
N GLU A 112 -11.45 20.14 12.25
CA GLU A 112 -10.23 20.76 12.76
C GLU A 112 -10.34 20.89 14.30
#